data_AF-A0A4Z1P9Q9-F1
#
_entry.id   AF-A0A4Z1P9Q9-F1
#
_cell.length_a   1.000
_cell.length_b   1.000
_cell.length_c   1.000
_cell.angle_alpha   90.00
_cell.angle_beta   90.00
_cell.angle_gamma   90.00
#
_symmetry.space_group_name_H-M   'P 1'
#
loop_
_entity.id
_entity.type
_entity.pdbx_description
1 polymer ?
#
loop_
_entity_poly.entity_id
_entity_poly.type
_entity_poly.pdbx_seq_one_letter_code
_entity_poly.pdbx_strand_id
1 'polypeptide(L)'
;MARLGKKQEFTRNFNFISTLGFISIYMATWEFVLVSLSAGFTNGGYEGLFWTFIGTVLCYSTIVASLAELKSMAPTSGGQYHWVSGFAPEEHQRFLSYAVGWMSSLGWIASVASSVFVCTTMIEAMIEFGEPEFAFPNWQYTLIMIAFLVLTIFFNTWGAPYLPFVETLSLYGHLCGFLVASWWR
;
A
#
# COMPACT_ATOMS: atom_id res chain seq x y z
N MET A 1 8.89 -10.44 22.18
CA MET A 1 9.43 -11.75 21.74
C MET A 1 9.51 -12.76 22.89
N ALA A 2 9.66 -12.32 24.15
CA ALA A 2 9.66 -13.19 25.33
C ALA A 2 8.47 -14.17 25.41
N ARG A 3 7.25 -13.74 25.10
CA ARG A 3 6.05 -14.62 25.04
C ARG A 3 6.11 -15.76 24.02
N LEU A 4 6.98 -15.64 23.01
CA LEU A 4 7.23 -16.66 21.99
C LEU A 4 8.51 -17.45 22.27
N GLY A 5 9.18 -17.22 23.41
CA GLY A 5 10.48 -17.84 23.74
C GLY A 5 11.63 -17.45 22.81
N LYS A 6 11.46 -16.42 21.95
CA LYS A 6 12.46 -15.98 20.98
C LYS A 6 13.27 -14.79 21.50
N LYS A 7 14.57 -14.78 21.26
CA LYS A 7 15.45 -13.63 21.50
C LYS A 7 15.11 -12.52 20.50
N GLN A 8 15.05 -11.27 20.96
CA GLN A 8 14.81 -10.12 20.09
C GLN A 8 16.15 -9.67 19.50
N GLU A 9 16.32 -9.88 18.20
CA GLU A 9 17.55 -9.52 17.48
C GLU A 9 17.45 -8.15 16.79
N PHE A 10 16.24 -7.65 16.51
CA PHE A 10 16.01 -6.37 15.83
C PHE A 10 15.46 -5.29 16.77
N THR A 11 15.91 -4.05 16.56
CA THR A 11 15.39 -2.85 17.23
C THR A 11 14.09 -2.37 16.56
N ARG A 12 13.15 -1.86 17.35
CA ARG A 12 11.91 -1.28 16.83
C ARG A 12 12.15 0.19 16.49
N ASN A 13 12.06 0.53 15.21
CA ASN A 13 12.33 1.90 14.72
C ASN A 13 11.06 2.74 14.53
N PHE A 14 9.88 2.12 14.49
CA PHE A 14 8.60 2.80 14.31
C PHE A 14 7.81 2.89 15.63
N ASN A 15 7.33 4.09 15.94
CA ASN A 15 6.34 4.35 16.99
C ASN A 15 4.91 4.32 16.40
N PHE A 16 3.88 4.46 17.24
CA PHE A 16 2.48 4.40 16.78
C PHE A 16 2.16 5.41 15.68
N ILE A 17 2.58 6.68 15.83
CA ILE A 17 2.27 7.74 14.87
C ILE A 17 2.98 7.49 13.53
N SER A 18 4.27 7.17 13.54
CA SER A 18 5.00 6.81 12.32
C SER A 18 4.43 5.55 11.64
N THR A 19 3.88 4.61 12.41
CA THR A 19 3.18 3.42 11.86
C THR A 19 1.85 3.81 11.23
N LEU A 20 1.08 4.70 11.86
CA LEU A 20 -0.16 5.23 11.32
C LEU A 20 0.08 6.04 10.04
N GLY A 21 1.16 6.82 10.02
CA GLY A 21 1.63 7.53 8.84
C GLY A 21 1.93 6.57 7.71
N PHE A 22 2.81 5.62 7.97
CA PHE A 22 3.18 4.58 7.01
C PHE A 22 1.95 3.88 6.41
N ILE A 23 1.00 3.45 7.24
CA ILE A 23 -0.20 2.76 6.74
C ILE A 23 -1.08 3.71 5.92
N SER A 24 -1.31 4.95 6.38
CA SER A 24 -2.15 5.92 5.67
C SER A 24 -1.59 6.23 4.28
N ILE A 25 -0.28 6.50 4.22
CA ILE A 25 0.43 6.82 2.97
C ILE A 25 0.51 5.60 2.06
N TYR A 26 0.78 4.42 2.62
CA TYR A 26 0.80 3.17 1.86
C TYR A 26 -0.55 2.88 1.19
N MET A 27 -1.66 3.13 1.88
CA MET A 27 -2.99 2.92 1.31
C MET A 27 -3.34 3.97 0.24
N ALA A 28 -2.87 5.22 0.39
CA ALA A 28 -3.09 6.32 -0.56
C ALA A 28 -4.53 6.37 -1.12
N THR A 29 -5.51 6.14 -0.23
CA THR A 29 -6.84 5.70 -0.63
C THR A 29 -7.53 6.74 -1.51
N TRP A 30 -7.42 8.03 -1.17
CA TRP A 30 -8.14 9.08 -1.88
C TRP A 30 -7.47 9.40 -3.23
N GLU A 31 -6.15 9.28 -3.34
CA GLU A 31 -5.40 9.43 -4.59
C GLU A 31 -5.76 8.31 -5.58
N PHE A 32 -5.83 7.06 -5.09
CA PHE A 32 -6.25 5.92 -5.90
C PHE A 32 -7.70 6.05 -6.39
N VAL A 33 -8.59 6.62 -5.58
CA VAL A 33 -9.96 6.91 -6.00
C VAL A 33 -9.95 7.93 -7.14
N LEU A 34 -9.15 9.00 -7.07
CA LEU A 34 -9.08 9.99 -8.16
C LEU A 34 -8.69 9.38 -9.50
N VAL A 35 -7.74 8.44 -9.53
CA VAL A 35 -7.32 7.76 -10.78
C VAL A 35 -8.36 6.74 -11.26
N SER A 36 -8.99 6.01 -10.34
CA SER A 36 -9.86 4.87 -10.68
C SER A 36 -11.33 5.22 -10.90
N LEU A 37 -11.76 6.43 -10.53
CA LEU A 37 -13.15 6.87 -10.67
C LEU A 37 -13.66 6.78 -12.11
N SER A 38 -12.84 7.11 -13.11
CA SER A 38 -13.27 7.06 -14.52
C SER A 38 -13.67 5.64 -14.93
N ALA A 39 -12.78 4.67 -14.71
CA ALA A 39 -13.04 3.26 -14.97
C ALA A 39 -14.21 2.72 -14.13
N GLY A 40 -14.31 3.16 -12.87
CA GLY A 40 -15.41 2.84 -11.98
C GLY A 40 -16.77 3.28 -12.53
N PHE A 41 -16.87 4.53 -12.99
CA PHE A 41 -18.09 5.05 -13.58
C PHE A 41 -18.46 4.34 -14.89
N THR A 42 -17.48 4.07 -15.75
CA THR A 42 -17.71 3.37 -17.01
C THR A 42 -18.24 1.95 -16.77
N ASN A 43 -17.76 1.25 -15.75
CA ASN A 43 -18.09 -0.16 -15.52
C ASN A 43 -19.37 -0.37 -14.69
N GLY A 44 -19.60 0.45 -13.66
CA GLY A 44 -20.66 0.23 -12.66
C GLY A 44 -21.57 1.42 -12.40
N GLY A 45 -21.27 2.59 -12.99
CA GLY A 45 -21.97 3.83 -12.67
C GLY A 45 -21.87 4.20 -11.18
N TYR A 46 -22.68 5.19 -10.77
CA TYR A 46 -22.70 5.66 -9.38
C TYR A 46 -23.15 4.57 -8.40
N GLU A 47 -24.20 3.82 -8.76
CA GLU A 47 -24.78 2.79 -7.89
C GLU A 47 -23.81 1.62 -7.68
N GLY A 48 -23.16 1.16 -8.76
CA GLY A 48 -22.18 0.08 -8.69
C GLY A 48 -20.98 0.47 -7.84
N LEU A 49 -20.47 1.70 -7.98
CA LEU A 49 -19.38 2.21 -7.13
C LEU A 49 -19.77 2.23 -5.65
N PHE A 50 -20.95 2.74 -5.32
CA PHE A 50 -21.40 2.85 -3.94
C PHE A 50 -21.55 1.47 -3.27
N TRP A 51 -22.30 0.55 -3.89
CA TRP A 51 -22.54 -0.76 -3.30
C TRP A 51 -21.29 -1.64 -3.29
N THR A 52 -20.42 -1.53 -4.31
CA THR A 52 -19.13 -2.23 -4.32
C THR A 52 -18.22 -1.72 -3.23
N PHE A 53 -18.20 -0.41 -2.96
CA PHE A 53 -17.43 0.16 -1.85
C PHE A 53 -17.89 -0.40 -0.50
N ILE A 54 -19.20 -0.37 -0.22
CA ILE A 54 -19.75 -0.91 1.04
C ILE A 54 -19.44 -2.40 1.20
N GLY A 55 -19.67 -3.19 0.15
CA GLY A 55 -19.37 -4.63 0.17
C GLY A 55 -17.88 -4.89 0.41
N THR A 56 -17.01 -4.15 -0.26
CA THR A 56 -15.56 -4.26 -0.11
C THR A 56 -15.11 -3.94 1.31
N VAL A 57 -15.61 -2.85 1.91
CA VAL A 57 -15.27 -2.46 3.29
C VAL A 57 -15.67 -3.55 4.28
N LEU A 58 -16.89 -4.08 4.17
CA LEU A 58 -17.38 -5.13 5.06
C LEU A 58 -16.54 -6.41 4.92
N CYS A 59 -16.33 -6.89 3.70
CA CYS A 59 -15.53 -8.10 3.47
C CYS A 59 -14.07 -7.93 3.94
N TYR A 60 -13.40 -6.83 3.58
CA TYR A 60 -12.02 -6.59 3.98
C TYR A 60 -11.86 -6.40 5.49
N SER A 61 -12.85 -5.80 6.18
CA SER A 61 -12.78 -5.63 7.63
C SER A 61 -12.65 -6.97 8.37
N THR A 62 -13.33 -8.02 7.90
CA THR A 62 -13.24 -9.37 8.49
C THR A 62 -11.84 -9.98 8.29
N ILE A 63 -11.24 -9.77 7.11
CA ILE A 63 -9.88 -10.22 6.81
C ILE A 63 -8.89 -9.50 7.74
N VAL A 64 -9.01 -8.18 7.86
CA VAL A 64 -8.15 -7.36 8.73
C VAL A 64 -8.28 -7.77 10.19
N ALA A 65 -9.50 -8.04 10.67
CA ALA A 65 -9.74 -8.49 12.03
C ALA A 65 -9.05 -9.84 12.32
N SER A 66 -9.15 -10.81 11.41
CA SER A 66 -8.48 -12.11 11.54
C SER A 66 -6.95 -11.96 11.56
N LEU A 67 -6.38 -11.12 10.69
CA LEU A 67 -4.94 -10.84 10.69
C LEU A 67 -4.48 -10.12 11.96
N ALA A 68 -5.32 -9.24 12.52
CA ALA A 68 -5.03 -8.55 13.77
C ALA A 68 -4.94 -9.53 14.94
N GLU A 69 -5.84 -10.52 15.01
CA GLU A 69 -5.80 -11.59 16.01
C GLU A 69 -4.51 -12.41 15.90
N LEU A 70 -4.15 -12.86 14.69
CA LEU A 70 -2.89 -13.60 14.45
C LEU A 70 -1.65 -12.80 14.84
N LYS A 71 -1.60 -11.51 14.48
CA LYS A 71 -0.53 -10.59 14.86
C LYS A 71 -0.46 -10.40 16.38
N SER A 72 -1.61 -10.38 17.06
CA SER A 72 -1.70 -10.25 18.52
C SER A 72 -1.14 -11.47 19.25
N MET A 73 -1.21 -12.67 18.65
CA MET A 73 -0.63 -13.90 19.19
C MET A 73 0.86 -14.01 18.84
N ALA A 74 1.21 -13.92 17.56
CA ALA A 74 2.54 -14.21 17.03
C ALA A 74 3.15 -13.04 16.23
N PRO A 75 3.63 -11.96 16.90
CA PRO A 75 4.14 -10.75 16.25
C PRO A 75 5.56 -10.98 15.73
N THR A 76 5.68 -11.76 14.67
CA THR A 76 6.96 -12.09 14.03
C THR A 76 7.13 -11.30 12.74
N SER A 77 8.37 -11.02 12.34
CA SER A 77 8.69 -10.32 11.09
C SER A 77 8.35 -11.14 9.84
N GLY A 78 8.20 -12.47 9.97
CA GLY A 78 7.79 -13.35 8.87
C GLY A 78 6.31 -13.28 8.50
N GLY A 79 5.49 -12.52 9.24
CA GLY A 79 4.09 -12.26 8.87
C GLY A 79 3.28 -13.52 8.54
N GLN A 80 2.51 -13.45 7.45
CA GLN A 80 1.51 -14.45 7.07
C GLN A 80 2.11 -15.84 6.80
N TYR A 81 3.23 -15.93 6.06
CA TYR A 81 3.81 -17.23 5.75
C TYR A 81 4.33 -17.94 7.01
N HIS A 82 4.81 -17.16 8.00
CA HIS A 82 5.24 -17.71 9.29
C HIS A 82 4.04 -18.20 10.12
N TRP A 83 2.93 -17.47 10.13
CA TRP A 83 1.69 -17.92 10.78
C TRP A 83 1.18 -19.23 10.17
N VAL A 84 1.16 -19.32 8.85
CA VAL A 84 0.78 -20.56 8.16
C VAL A 84 1.71 -21.70 8.55
N SER A 85 3.03 -21.45 8.65
CA SER A 85 3.96 -22.46 9.11
C SER A 85 3.74 -22.88 10.58
N GLY A 86 3.08 -22.07 11.40
CA GLY A 86 2.80 -22.40 12.81
C GLY A 86 1.44 -23.05 13.05
N PHE A 87 0.45 -22.75 12.21
CA PHE A 87 -0.95 -23.13 12.44
C PHE A 87 -1.52 -24.13 11.41
N ALA A 88 -0.86 -24.33 10.27
CA ALA A 88 -1.31 -25.32 9.30
C ALA A 88 -0.98 -26.76 9.74
N PRO A 89 -1.77 -27.78 9.33
CA PRO A 89 -1.45 -29.19 9.57
C PRO A 89 -0.08 -29.56 9.01
N GLU A 90 0.68 -30.39 9.72
CA GLU A 90 2.08 -30.73 9.40
C GLU A 90 2.27 -31.24 7.96
N GLU A 91 1.32 -32.03 7.46
CA GLU A 91 1.33 -32.60 6.11
C GLU A 91 1.34 -31.53 5.00
N HIS A 92 0.68 -30.39 5.22
CA HIS A 92 0.47 -29.35 4.22
C HIS A 92 1.25 -28.06 4.53
N GLN A 93 1.82 -27.96 5.73
CA GLN A 93 2.46 -26.77 6.28
C GLN A 93 3.51 -26.16 5.34
N ARG A 94 4.39 -26.99 4.76
CA ARG A 94 5.47 -26.52 3.88
C ARG A 94 4.92 -25.91 2.59
N PHE A 95 3.99 -26.61 1.94
CA PHE A 95 3.39 -26.15 0.69
C PHE A 95 2.58 -24.87 0.90
N LEU A 96 1.70 -24.86 1.91
CA LEU A 96 0.86 -23.69 2.20
C LEU A 96 1.70 -22.47 2.60
N SER A 97 2.72 -22.65 3.45
CA SER A 97 3.61 -21.55 3.84
C SER A 97 4.36 -20.98 2.63
N TYR A 98 4.86 -21.85 1.73
CA TYR A 98 5.52 -21.43 0.51
C TYR A 98 4.58 -20.68 -0.44
N ALA A 99 3.36 -21.18 -0.64
CA ALA A 99 2.35 -20.53 -1.46
C ALA A 99 2.00 -19.13 -0.91
N VAL A 100 1.78 -18.99 0.40
CA VAL A 100 1.52 -17.69 1.03
C VAL A 100 2.72 -16.75 0.92
N GLY A 101 3.94 -17.25 1.08
CA GLY A 101 5.16 -16.46 0.89
C GLY A 101 5.28 -15.90 -0.54
N TRP A 102 5.00 -16.72 -1.54
CA TRP A 102 4.97 -16.28 -2.94
C TRP A 102 3.88 -15.27 -3.23
N MET A 103 2.65 -15.53 -2.78
CA MET A 103 1.53 -14.61 -2.96
C MET A 103 1.82 -13.26 -2.31
N SER A 104 2.43 -13.23 -1.11
CA SER A 104 2.85 -11.99 -0.47
C SER A 104 3.93 -11.26 -1.29
N SER A 105 4.90 -11.99 -1.83
CA SER A 105 5.97 -11.39 -2.65
C SER A 105 5.43 -10.79 -3.95
N LEU A 106 4.56 -11.51 -4.65
CA LEU A 106 3.86 -11.00 -5.84
C LEU A 106 3.00 -9.79 -5.51
N GLY A 107 2.30 -9.81 -4.37
CA GLY A 107 1.52 -8.68 -3.88
C GLY A 107 2.37 -7.42 -3.69
N TRP A 108 3.56 -7.55 -3.10
CA TRP A 108 4.49 -6.43 -2.94
C TRP A 108 5.01 -5.88 -4.28
N ILE A 109 5.35 -6.76 -5.23
CA ILE A 109 5.80 -6.33 -6.57
C ILE A 109 4.67 -5.60 -7.31
N ALA A 110 3.46 -6.16 -7.30
CA ALA A 110 2.30 -5.54 -7.93
C ALA A 110 1.94 -4.21 -7.28
N SER A 111 2.05 -4.12 -5.95
CA SER A 111 1.82 -2.89 -5.20
C SER A 111 2.78 -1.78 -5.65
N VAL A 112 4.09 -2.05 -5.71
CA VAL A 112 5.07 -1.05 -6.17
C VAL A 112 4.80 -0.61 -7.60
N ALA A 113 4.51 -1.55 -8.50
CA ALA A 113 4.16 -1.23 -9.90
C ALA A 113 2.91 -0.36 -10.00
N SER A 114 1.88 -0.65 -9.19
CA SER A 114 0.65 0.14 -9.14
C SER A 114 0.88 1.54 -8.56
N SER A 115 1.74 1.69 -7.55
CA SER A 115 2.04 3.00 -6.95
C SER A 115 2.75 3.92 -7.95
N VAL A 116 3.76 3.41 -8.67
CA VAL A 116 4.46 4.25 -9.66
C VAL A 116 3.58 4.58 -10.87
N PHE A 117 2.63 3.71 -11.22
CA PHE A 117 1.58 4.00 -12.20
C PHE A 117 0.72 5.18 -11.74
N VAL A 118 0.17 5.14 -10.52
CA VAL A 118 -0.65 6.24 -9.98
C VAL A 118 0.12 7.57 -9.95
N CYS A 119 1.37 7.58 -9.49
CA CYS A 119 2.18 8.79 -9.48
C CYS A 119 2.40 9.35 -10.90
N THR A 120 2.60 8.48 -11.89
CA THR A 120 2.81 8.89 -13.28
C THR A 120 1.53 9.45 -13.90
N THR A 121 0.38 8.81 -13.68
CA THR A 121 -0.93 9.34 -14.13
C THR A 121 -1.27 10.68 -13.49
N MET A 122 -0.87 10.91 -12.24
CA MET A 122 -1.05 12.23 -11.62
C MET A 122 -0.22 13.32 -12.32
N ILE A 123 1.01 13.00 -12.73
CA ILE A 123 1.84 13.94 -13.50
C ILE A 123 1.23 14.22 -14.87
N GLU A 124 0.80 13.16 -15.57
CA GLU A 124 0.09 13.28 -16.84
C GLU A 124 -1.13 14.20 -16.72
N ALA A 125 -2.00 13.97 -15.73
CA ALA A 125 -3.17 14.80 -15.48
C ALA A 125 -2.82 16.29 -15.21
N MET A 126 -1.71 16.56 -14.52
CA MET A 126 -1.23 17.93 -14.29
C MET A 126 -0.75 18.60 -15.59
N ILE A 127 -0.11 17.84 -16.47
CA ILE A 127 0.39 18.35 -17.77
C ILE A 127 -0.78 18.62 -18.71
N GLU A 128 -1.72 17.67 -18.84
CA GLU A 128 -2.92 17.84 -19.67
C GLU A 128 -3.77 19.04 -19.22
N PHE A 129 -3.80 19.32 -17.92
CA PHE A 129 -4.49 20.50 -17.38
C PHE A 129 -3.84 21.82 -17.84
N GLY A 130 -2.50 21.87 -17.94
CA GLY A 130 -1.77 23.06 -18.38
C GLY A 130 -1.66 23.19 -19.90
N GLU A 131 -1.59 22.07 -20.61
CA GLU A 131 -1.35 21.96 -22.05
C GLU A 131 -2.32 20.91 -22.65
N PRO A 132 -3.60 21.27 -22.90
CA PRO A 132 -4.64 20.30 -23.30
C PRO A 132 -4.40 19.61 -24.65
N GLU A 133 -3.55 20.18 -25.50
CA GLU A 133 -3.18 19.59 -26.80
C GLU A 133 -1.97 18.65 -26.71
N PHE A 134 -1.33 18.55 -25.54
CA PHE A 134 -0.20 17.67 -25.35
C PHE A 134 -0.64 16.21 -25.28
N ALA A 135 -0.39 15.45 -26.34
CA ALA A 135 -0.60 14.02 -26.35
C ALA A 135 0.52 13.32 -25.58
N PHE A 136 0.25 12.86 -24.36
CA PHE A 136 1.22 12.19 -23.51
C PHE A 136 1.58 10.80 -24.06
N PRO A 137 2.81 10.58 -24.60
CA PRO A 137 3.11 9.33 -25.28
C PRO A 137 3.52 8.23 -24.28
N ASN A 138 3.07 7.00 -24.51
CA ASN A 138 3.31 5.84 -23.62
C ASN A 138 4.79 5.59 -23.25
N TRP A 139 5.74 5.96 -24.12
CA TRP A 139 7.16 5.79 -23.81
C TRP A 139 7.62 6.77 -22.72
N GLN A 140 7.12 8.01 -22.71
CA GLN A 140 7.40 8.97 -21.62
C GLN A 140 6.81 8.47 -20.31
N TYR A 141 5.60 7.93 -20.38
CA TYR A 141 4.93 7.32 -19.23
C TYR A 141 5.81 6.23 -18.60
N THR A 142 6.31 5.32 -19.44
CA THR A 142 7.21 4.24 -19.00
C THR A 142 8.51 4.77 -18.38
N LEU A 143 9.13 5.80 -18.98
CA LEU A 143 10.37 6.39 -18.45
C LEU A 143 10.16 7.06 -17.09
N ILE A 144 9.03 7.74 -16.87
CA ILE A 144 8.71 8.34 -15.57
C ILE A 144 8.49 7.27 -14.51
N MET A 145 7.78 6.19 -14.84
CA MET A 145 7.64 5.04 -13.92
C MET A 145 9.00 4.44 -13.55
N ILE A 146 9.90 4.25 -14.52
CA ILE A 146 11.27 3.76 -14.28
C ILE A 146 12.04 4.74 -13.39
N ALA A 147 11.93 6.05 -13.62
CA ALA A 147 12.57 7.06 -12.80
C ALA A 147 12.10 7.00 -11.34
N PHE A 148 10.78 6.86 -11.11
CA PHE A 148 10.25 6.66 -9.76
C PHE A 148 10.78 5.38 -9.11
N LEU A 149 10.85 4.25 -9.82
CA LEU A 149 11.41 3.01 -9.29
C LEU A 149 12.87 3.18 -8.84
N VAL A 150 13.70 3.83 -9.66
CA VAL A 150 15.11 4.10 -9.33
C VAL A 150 15.21 4.98 -8.08
N LEU A 151 14.37 6.01 -7.98
CA LEU A 151 14.31 6.86 -6.78
C LEU A 151 13.89 6.05 -5.54
N THR A 152 12.87 5.21 -5.64
CA THR A 152 12.41 4.37 -4.53
C THR A 152 13.50 3.40 -4.07
N ILE A 153 14.24 2.78 -5.00
CA ILE A 153 15.38 1.91 -4.67
C ILE A 153 16.45 2.69 -3.91
N PHE A 154 16.77 3.91 -4.36
CA PHE A 154 17.73 4.76 -3.68
C PHE A 154 17.28 5.12 -2.25
N PHE A 155 16.06 5.61 -2.09
CA PHE A 155 15.52 5.96 -0.77
C PHE A 155 15.42 4.75 0.16
N ASN A 156 15.06 3.57 -0.34
CA ASN A 156 14.95 2.37 0.50
C ASN A 156 16.33 1.86 0.94
N THR A 157 17.35 2.00 0.09
CA THR A 157 18.70 1.51 0.37
C THR A 157 19.46 2.43 1.34
N TRP A 158 19.39 3.75 1.15
CA TRP A 158 20.18 4.72 1.93
C TRP A 158 19.35 5.53 2.94
N GLY A 159 18.05 5.72 2.70
CA GLY A 159 17.16 6.54 3.53
C GLY A 159 16.46 5.79 4.66
N ALA A 160 16.65 4.47 4.78
CA ALA A 160 15.93 3.62 5.75
C ALA A 160 15.92 4.16 7.20
N PRO A 161 17.02 4.73 7.75
CA PRO A 161 17.01 5.28 9.11
C PRO A 161 16.08 6.48 9.30
N TYR A 162 15.80 7.24 8.24
CA TYR A 162 15.01 8.47 8.27
C TYR A 162 13.52 8.22 7.97
N LEU A 163 13.15 7.02 7.51
CA LEU A 163 11.77 6.67 7.16
C LEU A 163 10.75 7.02 8.25
N PRO A 164 10.95 6.70 9.54
CA PRO A 164 9.93 7.00 10.56
C PRO A 164 9.58 8.49 10.66
N PHE A 165 10.58 9.37 10.44
CA PHE A 165 10.36 10.81 10.40
C PHE A 165 9.60 11.23 9.14
N VAL A 166 10.02 10.73 7.98
CA VAL A 166 9.37 11.01 6.69
C VAL A 166 7.91 10.57 6.71
N GLU A 167 7.60 9.37 7.19
CA GLU A 167 6.23 8.86 7.30
C GLU A 167 5.36 9.72 8.21
N THR A 168 5.93 10.26 9.28
CA THR A 168 5.21 11.16 10.19
C THR A 168 4.91 12.49 9.51
N LEU A 169 5.88 13.08 8.81
CA LEU A 169 5.69 14.33 8.06
C LEU A 169 4.67 14.15 6.92
N SER A 170 4.82 13.06 6.16
CA SER A 170 3.95 12.71 5.05
C SER A 170 2.51 12.44 5.52
N LEU A 171 2.29 11.93 6.73
CA LEU A 171 0.94 11.78 7.30
C LEU A 171 0.24 13.13 7.40
N TYR A 172 0.92 14.14 7.95
CA TYR A 172 0.36 15.48 8.06
C TYR A 172 0.08 16.06 6.67
N GLY A 173 1.03 15.91 5.73
CA GLY A 173 0.84 16.33 4.35
C GLY A 173 -0.35 15.66 3.66
N HIS A 174 -0.50 14.34 3.83
CA HIS A 174 -1.58 13.55 3.25
C HIS A 174 -2.95 13.96 3.82
N LEU A 175 -3.06 14.19 5.13
CA LEU A 175 -4.28 14.71 5.75
C LEU A 175 -4.61 16.13 5.28
N CYS A 176 -3.61 17.00 5.19
CA CYS A 176 -3.79 18.36 4.66
C CYS A 176 -4.26 18.33 3.20
N GLY A 177 -3.64 17.49 2.36
CA GLY A 177 -4.03 17.31 0.96
C GLY A 177 -5.48 16.82 0.82
N PHE A 178 -5.86 15.82 1.62
CA PHE A 178 -7.24 15.34 1.66
C PHE A 178 -8.23 16.44 2.04
N LEU A 179 -7.92 17.25 3.06
CA LEU A 179 -8.77 18.37 3.48
C LEU A 179 -8.87 19.41 2.36
N VAL A 180 -7.77 19.83 1.76
CA VAL A 180 -7.79 20.81 0.66
C VAL A 180 -8.64 20.28 -0.52
N ALA A 181 -8.42 19.03 -0.93
CA ALA A 181 -9.18 18.40 -2.01
C ALA A 181 -10.69 18.30 -1.70
N SER A 182 -11.04 18.06 -0.43
CA SER A 182 -12.44 17.92 -0.01
C SER A 182 -13.17 19.26 0.17
N TRP A 183 -12.42 20.32 0.47
CA TRP A 183 -12.94 21.66 0.73
C TRP A 183 -13.04 22.54 -0.52
N TRP A 184 -12.42 22.13 -1.62
CA TRP A 184 -12.59 22.78 -2.92
C TRP A 184 -13.97 22.47 -3.50
N ARG A 185 -14.99 23.16 -2.98
CA ARG A 185 -16.34 23.29 -3.51
C ARG A 185 -16.67 24.76 -3.69
#